data_AF-A0A645FZN3-F1
#
_entry.id   AF-A0A645FZN3-F1
#
_cell.length_a   1.000
_cell.length_b   1.000
_cell.length_c   1.000
_cell.angle_alpha   90.00
_cell.angle_beta   90.00
_cell.angle_gamma   90.00
#
_symmetry.space_group_name_H-M   'P 1'
#
loop_
_entity.id
_entity.type
_entity.pdbx_description
1 polymer ?
#
loop_
_entity_poly.entity_id
_entity_poly.type
_entity_poly.pdbx_seq_one_letter_code
_entity_poly.pdbx_strand_id
1 'polypeptide(L)'
;MCVRAERAFNAYLEGGCQVPIAGHATLIEGQLHIEGRVGSVDGATLLKAKLSGTPEQAVELGEMLAQKLVEQGAGDLLKALY
;
A
#
# COMPACT_ATOMS: atom_id res chain seq x y z
N MET A 1 -11.67 -5.75 8.95
CA MET A 1 -11.22 -6.21 7.61
C MET A 1 -10.35 -5.14 6.95
N CYS A 2 -10.81 -3.88 6.88
CA CYS A 2 -9.99 -2.74 6.44
C CYS A 2 -8.60 -2.65 7.09
N VAL A 3 -8.53 -2.65 8.42
CA VAL A 3 -7.25 -2.61 9.16
C VAL A 3 -6.34 -3.81 8.84
N ARG A 4 -6.90 -4.98 8.47
CA ARG A 4 -6.08 -6.15 8.08
C ARG A 4 -5.42 -5.90 6.73
N ALA A 5 -6.13 -5.30 5.79
CA ALA A 5 -5.58 -4.96 4.48
C ALA A 5 -4.50 -3.88 4.59
N GLU A 6 -4.74 -2.84 5.39
CA GLU A 6 -3.75 -1.78 5.66
C GLU A 6 -2.49 -2.33 6.34
N ARG A 7 -2.65 -3.22 7.33
CA ARG A 7 -1.52 -3.86 8.01
C ARG A 7 -0.74 -4.78 7.09
N ALA A 8 -1.41 -5.58 6.25
CA ALA A 8 -0.75 -6.45 5.28
C ALA A 8 0.07 -5.63 4.27
N PHE A 9 -0.52 -4.54 3.76
CA PHE A 9 0.17 -3.58 2.90
C PHE A 9 1.42 -2.99 3.56
N ASN A 10 1.30 -2.49 4.79
CA ASN A 10 2.43 -1.87 5.50
C ASN A 10 3.51 -2.89 5.88
N ALA A 11 3.11 -4.11 6.25
CA ALA A 11 4.03 -5.20 6.57
C ALA A 11 4.84 -5.64 5.33
N TYR A 12 4.20 -5.73 4.16
CA TYR A 12 4.87 -6.12 2.92
C TYR A 12 5.92 -5.09 2.47
N LEU A 13 5.62 -3.79 2.58
CA LEU A 13 6.57 -2.75 2.18
C LEU A 13 7.72 -2.56 3.17
N GLU A 14 7.74 -3.32 4.28
CA GLU A 14 8.70 -3.18 5.39
C GLU A 14 8.92 -1.72 5.80
N GLY A 15 7.85 -0.92 5.70
CA GLY A 15 7.90 0.52 5.86
C GLY A 15 8.32 0.90 7.27
N GLY A 16 9.59 1.23 7.45
CA GLY A 16 10.07 1.86 8.67
C GLY A 16 9.37 3.21 8.90
N CYS A 17 9.43 3.72 10.12
CA CYS A 17 8.79 4.99 10.53
C CYS A 17 9.22 6.22 9.69
N GLN A 18 10.24 6.09 8.85
CA GLN A 18 10.84 7.15 8.03
C GLN A 18 10.39 7.14 6.57
N VAL A 19 9.56 6.18 6.14
CA VAL A 19 9.12 6.11 4.75
C VAL A 19 7.75 6.77 4.58
N PRO A 20 7.57 7.69 3.60
CA PRO A 20 6.28 8.29 3.28
C PRO A 20 5.34 7.30 2.57
N ILE A 21 4.79 6.35 3.34
CA ILE A 21 3.80 5.36 2.90
C ILE A 21 2.45 5.69 3.53
N ALA A 22 1.37 5.59 2.75
CA ALA A 22 0.01 5.68 3.24
C ALA A 22 -0.83 4.54 2.65
N GLY A 23 -1.52 3.79 3.50
CA GLY A 23 -2.50 2.77 3.11
C GLY A 23 -3.84 3.08 3.77
N HIS A 24 -4.93 3.07 2.99
CA HIS A 24 -6.26 3.32 3.49
C HIS A 24 -7.26 2.37 2.84
N ALA A 25 -8.01 1.64 3.66
CA ALA A 25 -9.01 0.68 3.21
C ALA A 25 -10.42 1.06 3.67
N THR A 26 -11.37 1.04 2.74
CA THR A 26 -12.79 1.35 2.96
C THR A 26 -13.67 0.19 2.53
N LEU A 27 -14.68 -0.14 3.35
CA LEU A 27 -15.67 -1.16 3.02
C LEU A 27 -16.96 -0.44 2.61
N ILE A 28 -17.34 -0.54 1.34
CA ILE A 28 -18.50 0.14 0.76
C ILE A 28 -19.37 -0.93 0.08
N GLU A 29 -20.64 -1.02 0.47
CA GLU A 29 -21.61 -1.96 -0.13
C GLU A 29 -21.14 -3.43 -0.19
N GLY A 30 -20.34 -3.85 0.80
CA GLY A 30 -19.79 -5.21 0.88
C GLY A 30 -18.53 -5.44 0.03
N GLN A 31 -18.05 -4.44 -0.70
CA GLN A 31 -16.74 -4.47 -1.36
C GLN A 31 -15.67 -3.74 -0.56
N LEU A 32 -14.52 -4.38 -0.41
CA LEU A 32 -13.36 -3.79 0.23
C LEU A 32 -12.53 -3.08 -0.84
N HIS A 33 -12.39 -1.78 -0.69
CA HIS A 33 -11.51 -0.93 -1.47
C HIS A 33 -10.27 -0.62 -0.64
N ILE A 34 -9.09 -0.68 -1.24
CA ILE A 34 -7.85 -0.26 -0.61
C ILE A 34 -7.06 0.62 -1.56
N GLU A 35 -6.60 1.76 -1.07
CA GLU A 35 -5.68 2.65 -1.76
C GLU A 35 -4.35 2.73 -1.02
N GLY A 36 -3.26 2.76 -1.79
CA GLY A 36 -1.90 2.81 -1.30
C GLY A 36 -1.12 3.90 -2.01
N ARG A 37 -0.29 4.62 -1.26
CA ARG A 37 0.54 5.70 -1.78
C ARG A 37 1.95 5.55 -1.23
N VAL A 38 2.95 5.72 -2.10
CA VAL A 38 4.37 5.76 -1.71
C VAL A 38 4.97 7.02 -2.32
N GLY A 39 5.50 7.89 -1.47
CA GLY A 39 6.21 9.10 -1.88
C GLY A 39 7.72 8.89 -1.92
N SER A 40 8.42 9.78 -2.61
CA SER A 40 9.83 10.04 -2.35
C SER A 40 9.97 11.05 -1.19
N VAL A 41 11.10 11.02 -0.48
CA VAL A 41 11.37 11.93 0.66
C VAL A 41 11.43 13.40 0.26
N ASP A 42 11.86 13.69 -0.96
CA ASP A 42 11.86 15.03 -1.56
C ASP A 42 10.48 15.44 -2.10
N GLY A 43 9.48 14.54 -2.08
CA GLY A 43 8.12 14.81 -2.55
C GLY A 43 7.97 14.91 -4.06
N ALA A 44 9.04 14.72 -4.84
CA ALA A 44 9.02 14.81 -6.29
C ALA A 44 8.24 13.66 -6.96
N THR A 45 8.24 12.48 -6.34
CA THR A 45 7.58 11.28 -6.85
C THR A 45 6.50 10.83 -5.89
N LEU A 46 5.30 10.56 -6.40
CA LEU A 46 4.19 10.02 -5.64
C LEU A 46 3.51 8.91 -6.43
N LEU A 47 3.83 7.67 -6.06
CA LEU A 47 3.21 6.47 -6.61
C LEU A 47 1.89 6.23 -5.90
N LYS A 48 0.87 5.83 -6.67
CA LYS A 48 -0.48 5.56 -6.18
C LYS A 48 -1.02 4.31 -6.84
N ALA A 49 -1.59 3.43 -6.03
CA ALA A 49 -2.29 2.25 -6.48
C ALA A 49 -3.62 2.13 -5.73
N LYS A 50 -4.58 1.47 -6.37
CA LYS A 50 -5.88 1.17 -5.77
C LYS A 50 -6.32 -0.22 -6.21
N LEU A 51 -6.92 -0.95 -5.29
CA LEU A 51 -7.49 -2.27 -5.52
C LEU A 51 -8.85 -2.37 -4.85
N SER A 52 -9.65 -3.29 -5.35
CA SER A 52 -10.96 -3.61 -4.79
C SER A 52 -11.21 -5.10 -4.91
N GLY A 53 -11.83 -5.68 -3.90
CA GLY A 53 -12.15 -7.10 -3.90
C GLY A 53 -13.09 -7.45 -2.77
N THR A 54 -13.22 -8.74 -2.49
CA THR A 54 -14.09 -9.17 -1.40
C THR A 54 -13.40 -8.93 -0.04
N PRO A 55 -14.16 -8.73 1.04
CA PRO A 55 -13.57 -8.45 2.35
C PRO A 55 -12.72 -9.62 2.88
N GLU A 56 -13.02 -10.85 2.46
CA GLU A 56 -12.25 -12.05 2.82
C GLU A 56 -10.83 -12.00 2.28
N GLN A 57 -10.62 -11.33 1.13
CA GLN A 57 -9.32 -11.14 0.48
C GLN A 57 -8.53 -9.96 1.05
N ALA A 58 -8.93 -9.38 2.19
CA ALA A 58 -8.29 -8.19 2.76
C ALA A 58 -6.76 -8.25 2.80
N VAL A 59 -6.18 -9.37 3.25
CA VAL A 59 -4.72 -9.54 3.35
C VAL A 59 -4.09 -9.58 1.96
N GLU A 60 -4.63 -10.40 1.07
CA GLU A 60 -4.17 -10.55 -0.31
C GLU A 60 -4.24 -9.22 -1.07
N LEU A 61 -5.32 -8.46 -0.91
CA LEU A 61 -5.46 -7.12 -1.49
C LEU A 61 -4.39 -6.15 -0.98
N GLY A 62 -4.01 -6.24 0.30
CA GLY A 62 -2.93 -5.43 0.87
C GLY A 62 -1.56 -5.77 0.28
N GLU A 63 -1.25 -7.06 0.15
CA GLU A 63 0.00 -7.55 -0.44
C GLU A 63 0.08 -7.22 -1.95
N MET A 64 -0.99 -7.46 -2.69
CA MET A 64 -1.08 -7.12 -4.13
C MET A 64 -0.92 -5.62 -4.36
N LEU A 65 -1.49 -4.79 -3.48
CA LEU A 65 -1.35 -3.33 -3.56
C LEU A 65 0.10 -2.91 -3.36
N ALA A 66 0.77 -3.50 -2.38
CA ALA A 66 2.18 -3.26 -2.11
C ALA A 66 3.05 -3.71 -3.29
N GLN A 67 2.81 -4.91 -3.82
CA GLN A 67 3.52 -5.43 -4.99
C GLN A 67 3.35 -4.51 -6.21
N LYS A 68 2.13 -4.04 -6.49
CA LYS A 68 1.87 -3.07 -7.57
C LYS A 68 2.67 -1.78 -7.41
N LEU A 69 2.81 -1.27 -6.19
CA LEU A 69 3.61 -0.08 -5.94
C LEU A 69 5.10 -0.38 -6.12
N VAL A 70 5.58 -1.54 -5.67
CA VAL A 70 6.97 -1.98 -5.87
C VAL A 70 7.30 -2.09 -7.36
N GLU A 71 6.42 -2.68 -8.16
CA GLU A 71 6.55 -2.76 -9.62
C GLU A 71 6.55 -1.38 -10.30
N GLN A 72 5.91 -0.37 -9.71
CA GLN A 72 5.94 1.01 -10.18
C GLN A 72 7.21 1.78 -9.77
N GLY A 73 8.13 1.15 -9.03
CA GLY A 73 9.37 1.77 -8.56
C GLY A 73 9.35 2.15 -7.08
N ALA A 74 8.33 1.76 -6.30
CA ALA A 74 8.35 1.97 -4.85
C ALA A 74 9.50 1.22 -4.18
N GLY A 75 9.91 0.07 -4.74
CA GLY A 75 11.06 -0.69 -4.23
C GLY A 75 12.36 0.10 -4.31
N ASP A 76 12.58 0.84 -5.40
CA ASP A 76 13.78 1.68 -5.57
C ASP A 76 13.72 2.91 -4.66
N LEU A 77 12.53 3.51 -4.50
CA LEU A 77 12.30 4.60 -3.55
C LEU A 77 12.58 4.17 -2.10
N LEU A 78 12.16 2.96 -1.72
CA LEU A 78 12.41 2.39 -0.41
C LEU A 78 13.89 2.08 -0.19
N LYS A 79 14.57 1.50 -1.19
CA LYS A 79 16.01 1.20 -1.11
C LYS A 79 16.88 2.45 -1.04
N ALA A 80 16.48 3.54 -1.68
CA ALA A 80 17.21 4.80 -1.62
C ALA A 80 17.21 5.46 -0.22
N LEU A 81 16.38 4.96 0.70
CA LEU A 81 16.27 5.45 2.09
C LEU A 81 17.10 4.65 3.10
N TYR A 82 17.67 3.51 2.70
CA TYR A 82 18.56 2.66 3.49
C TYR A 82 20.02 2.90 3.12
#